data_AF-A0A352M663-F1
#
_entry.id   AF-A0A352M663-F1
#
_cell.length_a   1.000
_cell.length_b   1.000
_cell.length_c   1.000
_cell.angle_alpha   90.00
_cell.angle_beta   90.00
_cell.angle_gamma   90.00
#
_symmetry.space_group_name_H-M   'P 1'
#
loop_
_entity.id
_entity.type
_entity.pdbx_description
1 polymer ?
#
loop_
_entity_poly.entity_id
_entity_poly.type
_entity_poly.pdbx_seq_one_letter_code
_entity_poly.pdbx_strand_id
1 'polypeptide(L)'
;MISFNYARHKNNEAFTLTEIMVVVFLSLLLIVALYDLFMYSFKGVLAGKNKLGNLQDAAITMEHLKIDIKGAYLKKSNIKGQEIDGESLIKTGDGVLEFASLVYDQNGDERLVKTSYNFNKSTGTLTRTEEGGPTRTFAAGKIKNFVTRLVKTGNVSYVDTSLKVEAENKQKVELRSAIFPKDVQAVNKHWIPNPF
;
A
#
# COMPACT_ATOMS: atom_id res chain seq x y z
N MET A 1 14.01 -88.48 16.31
CA MET A 1 14.04 -87.21 17.08
C MET A 1 15.07 -86.31 16.42
N ILE A 2 14.65 -85.43 15.52
CA ILE A 2 15.56 -84.56 14.75
C ILE A 2 15.64 -83.23 15.48
N SER A 3 16.83 -82.93 16.02
CA SER A 3 17.12 -81.64 16.66
C SER A 3 17.39 -80.60 15.58
N PHE A 4 16.49 -79.63 15.43
CA PHE A 4 16.73 -78.44 14.63
C PHE A 4 17.66 -77.50 15.42
N ASN A 5 18.94 -77.51 15.07
CA ASN A 5 19.87 -76.49 15.52
C ASN A 5 19.57 -75.20 14.74
N TYR A 6 18.76 -74.32 15.32
CA TYR A 6 18.53 -72.97 14.80
C TYR A 6 19.80 -72.16 15.07
N ALA A 7 20.74 -72.19 14.13
CA ALA A 7 21.86 -71.27 14.10
C ALA A 7 21.29 -69.85 13.96
N ARG A 8 21.17 -69.15 15.08
CA ARG A 8 20.82 -67.74 15.14
C ARG A 8 21.96 -66.95 14.52
N HIS A 9 21.91 -66.73 13.22
CA HIS A 9 22.74 -65.75 12.53
C HIS A 9 22.38 -64.36 13.05
N LYS A 10 23.06 -63.94 14.11
CA LYS A 10 23.13 -62.53 14.49
C LYS A 10 24.21 -61.93 13.59
N ASN A 11 23.82 -61.50 12.39
CA ASN A 11 24.72 -60.79 11.49
C ASN A 11 25.00 -59.40 12.09
N ASN A 12 25.95 -59.35 13.01
CA ASN A 12 26.65 -58.12 13.38
C ASN A 12 27.69 -57.85 12.29
N GLU A 13 27.23 -57.57 11.06
CA GLU A 13 28.11 -57.06 10.02
C GLU A 13 28.34 -55.57 10.31
N ALA A 14 29.56 -55.23 10.74
CA ALA A 14 29.97 -53.84 10.88
C ALA A 14 30.10 -53.23 9.47
N PHE A 15 29.53 -52.03 9.28
CA PHE A 15 29.60 -51.32 8.00
C PHE A 15 31.04 -51.17 7.52
N THR A 16 31.27 -51.42 6.24
CA THR A 16 32.57 -51.20 5.63
C THR A 16 32.84 -49.69 5.47
N LEU A 17 34.11 -49.29 5.51
CA LEU A 17 34.52 -47.88 5.35
C LEU A 17 33.96 -47.24 4.07
N THR A 18 33.88 -48.03 2.98
CA THR A 18 33.33 -47.59 1.70
C THR A 18 31.83 -47.29 1.78
N GLU A 19 31.04 -48.13 2.45
CA GLU A 19 29.61 -47.90 2.65
C GLU A 19 29.37 -46.64 3.48
N ILE A 20 30.17 -46.42 4.53
CA ILE A 20 30.10 -45.19 5.35
C ILE A 20 30.38 -43.96 4.49
N MET A 21 31.41 -43.99 3.63
CA MET A 21 31.74 -42.87 2.74
C MET A 21 30.61 -42.58 1.74
N VAL A 22 30.00 -43.62 1.16
CA VAL A 22 28.87 -43.46 0.22
C VAL A 22 27.66 -42.85 0.93
N VAL A 23 27.33 -43.32 2.14
CA VAL A 23 26.22 -42.77 2.93
C VAL A 23 26.47 -41.32 3.32
N VAL A 24 27.69 -40.97 3.73
CA VAL A 24 28.05 -39.57 4.06
C VAL A 24 27.93 -38.70 2.81
N PHE A 25 28.43 -39.15 1.66
CA PHE A 25 28.34 -38.40 0.40
C PHE A 25 26.90 -38.16 -0.04
N LEU A 26 26.05 -39.20 -0.03
CA LEU A 26 24.63 -39.07 -0.34
C LEU A 26 23.90 -38.17 0.67
N SER A 27 24.24 -38.26 1.95
CA SER A 27 23.66 -37.40 2.99
C SER A 27 24.02 -35.92 2.75
N LEU A 28 25.27 -35.63 2.36
CA LEU A 28 25.69 -34.27 2.02
C LEU A 28 24.93 -33.71 0.82
N LEU A 29 24.74 -34.49 -0.25
CA LEU A 29 23.93 -34.08 -1.40
C LEU A 29 22.47 -33.81 -1.01
N LEU A 30 21.89 -34.68 -0.18
CA LEU A 30 20.53 -34.51 0.31
C LEU A 30 20.39 -33.25 1.17
N ILE A 31 21.35 -32.97 2.05
CA ILE A 31 21.36 -31.77 2.89
C ILE A 31 21.41 -30.51 2.03
N VAL A 32 22.24 -30.47 0.98
CA VAL A 32 22.32 -29.34 0.05
C VAL A 32 20.98 -29.15 -0.68
N ALA A 33 20.40 -30.22 -1.22
CA ALA A 33 19.11 -30.14 -1.91
C ALA A 33 17.97 -29.67 -1.00
N LEU A 34 17.93 -30.18 0.25
CA LEU A 34 16.95 -29.76 1.25
C LEU A 34 17.17 -28.31 1.69
N TYR A 35 18.42 -27.88 1.83
CA TYR A 35 18.77 -26.50 2.15
C TYR A 35 18.29 -25.55 1.05
N ASP A 36 18.55 -25.87 -0.22
CA ASP A 36 18.10 -25.04 -1.35
C ASP A 36 16.57 -24.96 -1.42
N LEU A 37 15.88 -26.09 -1.22
CA LEU A 37 14.42 -26.14 -1.22
C LEU A 37 13.80 -25.35 -0.07
N PHE A 38 14.40 -25.45 1.12
CA PHE A 38 14.01 -24.66 2.29
C PHE A 38 14.25 -23.16 2.06
N MET A 39 15.43 -22.78 1.58
CA MET A 39 15.78 -21.38 1.35
C MET A 39 14.96 -20.73 0.25
N TYR A 40 14.64 -21.48 -0.82
CA TYR A 40 13.73 -21.02 -1.86
C TYR A 40 12.32 -20.74 -1.32
N SER A 41 11.80 -21.67 -0.52
CA SER A 41 10.49 -21.54 0.12
C SER A 41 10.45 -20.38 1.12
N PHE A 42 11.50 -20.24 1.94
CA PHE A 42 11.62 -19.16 2.92
C PHE A 42 11.67 -17.78 2.25
N LYS A 43 12.44 -17.63 1.16
CA LYS A 43 12.46 -16.40 0.35
C LYS A 43 11.07 -16.05 -0.19
N GLY A 44 10.31 -17.05 -0.64
CA GLY A 44 8.93 -16.87 -1.08
C GLY A 44 8.01 -16.34 0.01
N VAL A 45 8.07 -16.91 1.23
CA VAL A 45 7.26 -16.46 2.38
C VAL A 45 7.64 -15.04 2.79
N LEU A 46 8.93 -14.72 2.86
CA LEU A 46 9.40 -13.37 3.21
C LEU A 46 8.95 -12.33 2.18
N ALA A 47 9.05 -12.65 0.89
CA ALA A 47 8.55 -11.79 -0.18
C ALA A 47 7.03 -11.58 -0.08
N GLY A 48 6.27 -12.63 0.25
CA GLY A 48 4.83 -12.54 0.50
C GLY A 48 4.49 -11.56 1.64
N LYS A 49 5.21 -11.65 2.77
CA LYS A 49 5.02 -10.76 3.92
C LYS A 49 5.32 -9.29 3.56
N ASN A 50 6.44 -9.04 2.88
CA ASN A 50 6.80 -7.68 2.45
C ASN A 50 5.78 -7.09 1.48
N LYS A 51 5.29 -7.89 0.53
CA LYS A 51 4.25 -7.48 -0.42
C LYS A 51 2.96 -7.09 0.31
N LEU A 52 2.51 -7.91 1.25
CA LEU A 52 1.30 -7.65 2.02
C LEU A 52 1.44 -6.38 2.87
N GLY A 53 2.58 -6.20 3.55
CA GLY A 53 2.86 -4.99 4.34
C GLY A 53 2.78 -3.72 3.49
N ASN A 54 3.45 -3.70 2.33
CA ASN A 54 3.41 -2.53 1.44
C ASN A 54 1.98 -2.21 0.95
N LEU A 55 1.18 -3.24 0.67
CA LEU A 55 -0.20 -3.07 0.24
C LEU A 55 -1.09 -2.55 1.36
N GLN A 56 -0.89 -3.04 2.58
CA GLN A 56 -1.60 -2.53 3.76
C GLN A 56 -1.27 -1.07 4.02
N ASP A 57 0.01 -0.71 4.01
CA ASP A 57 0.47 0.68 4.19
C ASP A 57 -0.11 1.61 3.11
N ALA A 58 -0.13 1.14 1.86
CA ALA A 58 -0.70 1.88 0.75
C ALA A 58 -2.23 2.03 0.85
N ALA A 59 -2.93 0.98 1.29
CA ALA A 59 -4.37 1.02 1.51
C ALA A 59 -4.75 1.98 2.64
N ILE A 60 -4.01 1.94 3.76
CA ILE A 60 -4.16 2.90 4.87
C ILE A 60 -3.94 4.33 4.38
N THR A 61 -2.85 4.56 3.63
CA THR A 61 -2.54 5.86 3.03
C THR A 61 -3.69 6.36 2.14
N MET A 62 -4.25 5.49 1.30
CA MET A 62 -5.38 5.82 0.43
C MET A 62 -6.65 6.15 1.22
N GLU A 63 -6.96 5.41 2.29
CA GLU A 63 -8.12 5.70 3.13
C GLU A 63 -7.97 7.02 3.89
N HIS A 64 -6.78 7.35 4.39
CA HIS A 64 -6.53 8.67 4.97
C HIS A 64 -6.67 9.80 3.94
N LEU A 65 -6.12 9.63 2.73
CA LEU A 65 -6.32 10.59 1.62
C LEU A 65 -7.81 10.78 1.31
N LYS A 66 -8.57 9.70 1.29
CA LYS A 66 -10.01 9.72 1.04
C LYS A 66 -10.78 10.47 2.11
N ILE A 67 -10.42 10.31 3.39
CA ILE A 67 -11.01 11.08 4.49
C ILE A 67 -10.72 12.57 4.32
N ASP A 68 -9.46 12.91 4.03
CA ASP A 68 -9.02 14.30 3.87
C ASP A 68 -9.69 14.98 2.66
N ILE A 69 -9.70 14.33 1.49
CA ILE A 69 -10.34 14.85 0.27
C ILE A 69 -11.86 14.94 0.44
N LYS A 70 -12.49 14.05 1.21
CA LYS A 70 -13.92 14.18 1.55
C LYS A 70 -14.24 15.47 2.28
N GLY A 71 -13.28 16.01 3.04
CA GLY A 71 -13.40 17.30 3.73
C GLY A 71 -13.14 18.53 2.85
N ALA A 72 -12.73 18.34 1.59
CA ALA A 72 -12.47 19.44 0.68
C ALA A 72 -13.72 20.27 0.40
N TYR A 73 -13.51 21.57 0.20
CA TYR A 73 -14.54 22.56 -0.11
C TYR A 73 -14.55 22.87 -1.61
N LEU A 74 -15.59 22.43 -2.31
CA LEU A 74 -15.78 22.56 -3.76
C LEU A 74 -16.95 23.50 -4.12
N LYS A 75 -17.85 23.75 -3.18
CA LYS A 75 -19.01 24.61 -3.40
C LYS A 75 -18.58 26.05 -3.73
N LYS A 76 -19.27 26.67 -4.69
CA LYS A 76 -19.22 28.13 -4.88
C LYS A 76 -20.08 28.81 -3.82
N SER A 77 -19.48 29.66 -2.99
CA SER A 77 -20.21 30.38 -1.94
C SER A 77 -19.57 31.73 -1.63
N ASN A 78 -20.30 32.54 -0.86
CA ASN A 78 -19.73 33.72 -0.23
C ASN A 78 -19.22 33.32 1.16
N ILE A 79 -17.91 33.45 1.40
CA ILE A 79 -17.29 33.25 2.72
C ILE A 79 -16.76 34.61 3.15
N LYS A 80 -17.27 35.13 4.28
CA LYS A 80 -16.86 36.43 4.86
C LYS A 80 -16.91 37.60 3.87
N GLY A 81 -17.92 37.65 3.01
CA GLY A 81 -18.13 38.71 2.02
C GLY A 81 -17.43 38.48 0.68
N GLN A 82 -16.58 37.46 0.56
CA GLN A 82 -15.85 37.14 -0.67
C GLN A 82 -16.50 35.97 -1.41
N GLU A 83 -16.79 36.14 -2.71
CA GLU A 83 -17.15 35.01 -3.57
C GLU A 83 -15.94 34.10 -3.79
N ILE A 84 -16.08 32.84 -3.39
CA ILE A 84 -15.06 31.81 -3.54
C ILE A 84 -15.63 30.68 -4.37
N ASP A 85 -14.90 30.29 -5.41
CA ASP A 85 -15.15 29.09 -6.19
C ASP A 85 -14.29 27.95 -5.64
N GLY A 86 -14.90 27.03 -4.86
CA GLY A 86 -14.18 25.95 -4.19
C GLY A 86 -13.43 25.02 -5.15
N GLU A 87 -13.94 24.81 -6.38
CA GLU A 87 -13.24 24.00 -7.39
C GLU A 87 -11.88 24.62 -7.78
N SER A 88 -11.79 25.96 -7.81
CA SER A 88 -10.55 26.68 -8.15
C SER A 88 -9.46 26.56 -7.07
N LEU A 89 -9.83 26.15 -5.85
CA LEU A 89 -8.90 25.93 -4.75
C LEU A 89 -8.23 24.56 -4.80
N ILE A 90 -8.66 23.70 -5.73
CA ILE A 90 -8.09 22.37 -5.93
C ILE A 90 -6.99 22.43 -6.99
N LYS A 91 -5.78 22.04 -6.58
CA LYS A 91 -4.66 21.82 -7.48
C LYS A 91 -4.36 20.33 -7.52
N THR A 92 -4.41 19.74 -8.71
CA THR A 92 -4.12 18.32 -8.93
C THR A 92 -3.02 18.14 -9.95
N GLY A 93 -2.37 16.99 -9.93
CA GLY A 93 -1.34 16.64 -10.90
C GLY A 93 -0.48 15.46 -10.47
N ASP A 94 0.63 15.29 -11.19
CA ASP A 94 1.63 14.27 -10.88
C ASP A 94 2.42 14.66 -9.63
N GLY A 95 2.14 13.97 -8.54
CA GLY A 95 2.83 14.14 -7.27
C GLY A 95 2.34 15.31 -6.42
N VAL A 96 1.25 15.97 -6.81
CA VAL A 96 0.71 17.13 -6.08
C VAL A 96 -0.79 16.97 -5.89
N LEU A 97 -1.27 17.33 -4.71
CA LEU A 97 -2.68 17.56 -4.43
C LEU A 97 -2.79 18.70 -3.42
N GLU A 98 -3.45 19.78 -3.76
CA GLU A 98 -3.77 20.86 -2.83
C GLU A 98 -5.27 21.09 -2.85
N PHE A 99 -5.87 21.33 -1.70
CA PHE A 99 -7.28 21.70 -1.57
C PHE A 99 -7.49 22.51 -0.29
N ALA A 100 -8.61 23.20 -0.19
CA ALA A 100 -9.04 23.88 1.02
C ALA A 100 -10.18 23.12 1.69
N SER A 101 -10.19 23.11 3.02
CA SER A 101 -11.30 22.58 3.83
C SER A 101 -11.93 23.71 4.62
N LEU A 102 -13.25 23.68 4.78
CA LEU A 102 -13.97 24.64 5.62
C LEU A 102 -13.89 24.22 7.09
N VAL A 103 -13.38 25.12 7.92
CA VAL A 103 -13.23 24.95 9.37
C VAL A 103 -13.92 26.11 10.07
N TYR A 104 -14.46 25.85 11.26
CA TYR A 104 -15.06 26.88 12.12
C TYR A 104 -14.10 27.19 13.26
N ASP A 105 -13.89 28.48 13.54
CA ASP A 105 -13.13 28.87 14.71
C ASP A 105 -13.94 28.74 16.01
N GLN A 106 -13.34 29.08 17.15
CA GLN A 106 -13.99 28.99 18.47
C GLN A 106 -15.19 29.93 18.61
N ASN A 107 -15.29 30.96 17.77
CA ASN A 107 -16.40 31.90 17.72
C ASN A 107 -17.48 31.47 16.70
N GLY A 108 -17.25 30.37 15.97
CA GLY A 108 -18.13 29.88 14.91
C GLY A 108 -17.91 30.54 13.56
N ASP A 109 -16.86 31.35 13.39
CA ASP A 109 -16.57 31.98 12.11
C ASP A 109 -15.95 31.00 11.13
N GLU A 110 -16.42 31.07 9.89
CA GLU A 110 -15.92 30.27 8.79
C GLU A 110 -14.50 30.67 8.38
N ARG A 111 -13.62 29.67 8.23
CA ARG A 111 -12.26 29.83 7.73
C ARG A 111 -11.91 28.67 6.81
N LEU A 112 -11.33 28.98 5.66
CA LEU A 112 -10.72 27.97 4.80
C LEU A 112 -9.31 27.65 5.28
N VAL A 113 -8.97 26.36 5.34
CA VAL A 113 -7.64 25.88 5.69
C VAL A 113 -7.08 25.09 4.54
N LYS A 114 -5.95 25.53 3.99
CA LYS A 114 -5.29 24.82 2.89
C LYS A 114 -4.55 23.58 3.38
N THR A 115 -4.79 22.45 2.72
CA THR A 115 -4.00 21.22 2.87
C THR A 115 -3.27 20.93 1.56
N SER A 116 -1.99 20.61 1.65
CA SER A 116 -1.12 20.33 0.50
C SER A 116 -0.39 19.00 0.68
N TYR A 117 -0.45 18.18 -0.35
CA TYR A 117 0.22 16.90 -0.46
C TYR A 117 1.27 16.97 -1.56
N ASN A 118 2.51 16.60 -1.22
CA ASN A 118 3.63 16.64 -2.15
C ASN A 118 4.38 15.31 -2.12
N PHE A 119 4.52 14.69 -3.30
CA PHE A 119 5.22 13.43 -3.49
C PHE A 119 6.62 13.69 -4.00
N ASN A 120 7.61 13.26 -3.22
CA ASN A 120 9.00 13.26 -3.65
C ASN A 120 9.32 11.92 -4.34
N LYS A 121 9.44 11.94 -5.67
CA LYS A 121 9.78 10.75 -6.48
C LYS A 121 11.13 10.15 -6.13
N SER A 122 12.10 10.96 -5.70
CA SER A 122 13.45 10.50 -5.38
C SER A 122 13.50 9.73 -4.06
N THR A 123 12.71 10.15 -3.07
CA THR A 123 12.66 9.49 -1.75
C THR A 123 11.49 8.50 -1.61
N GLY A 124 10.51 8.55 -2.52
CA GLY A 124 9.29 7.76 -2.43
C GLY A 124 8.39 8.17 -1.27
N THR A 125 8.49 9.42 -0.82
CA THR A 125 7.80 9.94 0.36
C THR A 125 6.66 10.87 -0.05
N LEU A 126 5.48 10.69 0.55
CA LEU A 126 4.37 11.63 0.45
C LEU A 126 4.33 12.48 1.72
N THR A 127 4.42 13.80 1.58
CA THR A 127 4.30 14.74 2.71
C THR A 127 2.94 15.43 2.69
N ARG A 128 2.45 15.79 3.89
CA ARG A 128 1.24 16.58 4.10
C ARG A 128 1.62 17.85 4.86
N THR A 129 1.16 18.98 4.36
CA THR A 129 1.32 20.29 4.99
C THR A 129 -0.05 20.93 5.12
N GLU A 130 -0.39 21.38 6.32
CA GLU A 130 -1.59 22.14 6.59
C GLU A 130 -1.22 23.60 6.84
N GLU A 131 -2.05 24.54 6.41
CA GLU A 131 -1.82 25.96 6.58
C GLU A 131 -1.67 26.34 8.07
N GLY A 132 -0.53 26.92 8.42
CA GLY A 132 -0.17 27.23 9.80
C GLY A 132 0.33 26.03 10.62
N GLY A 133 0.41 24.84 10.03
CA GLY A 133 0.92 23.62 10.65
C GLY A 133 2.30 23.18 10.13
N PRO A 134 2.96 22.23 10.82
CA PRO A 134 4.21 21.67 10.34
C PRO A 134 3.98 20.74 9.14
N THR A 135 4.96 20.67 8.24
CA THR A 135 5.01 19.62 7.21
C THR A 135 5.33 18.29 7.87
N ARG A 136 4.52 17.26 7.61
CA ARG A 136 4.70 15.92 8.16
C ARG A 136 4.83 14.90 7.04
N THR A 137 5.62 13.86 7.28
CA THR A 137 5.60 12.67 6.43
C THR A 137 4.25 11.98 6.61
N PHE A 138 3.49 11.90 5.53
CA PHE A 138 2.16 11.29 5.52
C PHE A 138 2.23 9.80 5.22
N ALA A 139 3.08 9.42 4.27
CA ALA A 139 3.42 8.03 4.00
C ALA A 139 4.91 7.91 3.73
N ALA A 140 5.57 7.02 4.48
CA ALA A 140 6.99 6.74 4.36
C ALA A 140 7.22 5.48 3.52
N GLY A 141 7.85 5.63 2.36
CA GLY A 141 8.55 4.55 1.66
C GLY A 141 7.68 3.62 0.80
N LYS A 142 8.21 3.31 -0.40
CA LYS A 142 7.68 2.38 -1.43
C LYS A 142 6.52 2.87 -2.30
N ILE A 143 6.13 4.13 -2.18
CA ILE A 143 5.32 4.79 -3.21
C ILE A 143 6.22 5.09 -4.41
N LYS A 144 5.81 4.62 -5.59
CA LYS A 144 6.49 4.86 -6.87
C LYS A 144 5.85 5.97 -7.67
N ASN A 145 4.54 6.11 -7.54
CA ASN A 145 3.81 7.17 -8.21
C ASN A 145 2.61 7.60 -7.38
N PHE A 146 2.34 8.90 -7.39
CA PHE A 146 1.16 9.50 -6.82
C PHE A 146 0.61 10.47 -7.87
N VAL A 147 -0.64 10.29 -8.29
CA VAL A 147 -1.27 11.12 -9.32
C VAL A 147 -2.66 11.46 -8.84
N THR A 148 -3.02 12.74 -8.94
CA THR A 148 -4.38 13.20 -8.69
C THR A 148 -4.92 13.94 -9.89
N ARG A 149 -6.23 13.89 -10.11
CA ARG A 149 -6.94 14.66 -11.12
C ARG A 149 -8.28 15.11 -10.60
N LEU A 150 -8.58 16.39 -10.72
CA LEU A 150 -9.94 16.88 -10.56
C LEU A 150 -10.73 16.52 -11.83
N VAL A 151 -11.82 15.78 -11.67
CA VAL A 151 -12.69 15.37 -12.77
C VAL A 151 -14.07 15.96 -12.53
N LYS A 152 -14.60 16.63 -13.56
CA LYS A 152 -15.94 17.21 -13.56
C LYS A 152 -16.81 16.49 -14.58
N THR A 153 -17.90 15.88 -14.12
CA THR A 153 -18.89 15.20 -14.96
C THR A 153 -20.25 15.84 -14.72
N GLY A 154 -20.67 16.71 -15.65
CA GLY A 154 -21.86 17.53 -15.46
C GLY A 154 -21.73 18.44 -14.24
N ASN A 155 -22.65 18.29 -13.28
CA ASN A 155 -22.66 19.06 -12.03
C ASN A 155 -21.90 18.38 -10.87
N VAL A 156 -21.25 17.24 -11.14
CA VAL A 156 -20.54 16.46 -10.12
C VAL A 156 -19.05 16.58 -10.33
N SER A 157 -18.33 16.97 -9.28
CA SER A 157 -16.88 17.07 -9.27
C SER A 157 -16.29 16.08 -8.25
N TYR A 158 -15.25 15.36 -8.65
CA TYR A 158 -14.56 14.40 -7.78
C TYR A 158 -13.05 14.43 -8.05
N VAL A 159 -12.28 13.95 -7.07
CA VAL A 159 -10.83 13.81 -7.21
C VAL A 159 -10.51 12.34 -7.48
N ASP A 160 -10.02 12.05 -8.67
CA ASP A 160 -9.44 10.76 -9.02
C ASP A 160 -8.02 10.71 -8.46
N THR A 161 -7.75 9.73 -7.60
CA THR A 161 -6.45 9.56 -6.94
C THR A 161 -5.89 8.18 -7.26
N SER A 162 -4.66 8.13 -7.75
CA SER A 162 -3.90 6.92 -8.02
C SER A 162 -2.62 6.90 -7.18
N LEU A 163 -2.41 5.78 -6.49
CA LEU A 163 -1.23 5.48 -5.71
C LEU A 163 -0.61 4.18 -6.22
N LYS A 164 0.60 4.26 -6.79
CA LYS A 164 1.36 3.09 -7.25
C LYS A 164 2.41 2.76 -6.21
N VAL A 165 2.42 1.51 -5.77
CA VAL A 165 3.44 0.99 -4.86
C VAL A 165 4.20 -0.15 -5.50
N GLU A 166 5.48 -0.26 -5.14
CA GLU A 166 6.30 -1.40 -5.54
C GLU A 166 6.00 -2.61 -4.65
N ALA A 167 5.66 -3.71 -5.30
CA ALA A 167 5.64 -5.03 -4.72
C ALA A 167 6.96 -5.76 -5.05
N GLU A 168 7.23 -6.82 -4.30
CA GLU A 168 8.37 -7.72 -4.55
C GLU A 168 8.37 -8.22 -6.02
N ASN A 169 9.56 -8.46 -6.57
CA ASN A 169 9.79 -8.81 -7.98
C ASN A 169 9.44 -7.73 -9.02
N LYS A 170 9.59 -6.44 -8.68
CA LYS A 170 9.27 -5.28 -9.56
C LYS A 170 7.81 -5.21 -10.01
N GLN A 171 6.93 -6.03 -9.45
CA GLN A 171 5.50 -5.93 -9.67
C GLN A 171 5.02 -4.60 -9.10
N LYS A 172 4.14 -3.91 -9.82
CA LYS A 172 3.56 -2.64 -9.35
C LYS A 172 2.09 -2.89 -9.10
N VAL A 173 1.61 -2.47 -7.93
CA VAL A 173 0.19 -2.47 -7.62
C VAL A 173 -0.29 -1.02 -7.60
N GLU A 174 -1.40 -0.79 -8.28
CA GLU A 174 -2.05 0.51 -8.36
C GLU A 174 -3.33 0.47 -7.56
N LEU A 175 -3.42 1.34 -6.56
CA LEU A 175 -4.65 1.65 -5.85
C LEU A 175 -5.23 2.89 -6.49
N ARG A 176 -6.46 2.81 -6.99
CA ARG A 176 -7.16 3.94 -7.59
C ARG A 176 -8.50 4.17 -6.89
N SER A 177 -8.83 5.42 -6.65
CA SER A 177 -10.05 5.80 -5.94
C SER A 177 -10.62 7.08 -6.53
N ALA A 178 -11.92 7.07 -6.83
CA ALA A 178 -12.70 8.26 -7.14
C ALA A 178 -13.33 8.78 -5.85
N ILE A 179 -12.91 9.97 -5.41
CA ILE A 179 -13.28 10.49 -4.09
C ILE A 179 -14.17 11.73 -4.26
N PHE A 180 -15.37 11.64 -3.72
CA PHE A 180 -16.39 12.70 -3.76
C PHE A 180 -16.33 13.51 -2.47
N PRO A 181 -16.02 14.81 -2.55
CA PRO A 181 -16.12 15.73 -1.43
C PRO A 181 -17.54 15.81 -0.86
N LYS A 182 -17.66 16.05 0.45
CA LYS A 182 -18.93 15.94 1.20
C LYS A 182 -20.01 16.88 0.66
N ASP A 183 -19.60 18.07 0.25
CA ASP A 183 -20.48 19.10 -0.33
C ASP A 183 -21.01 18.72 -1.72
N VAL A 184 -20.35 17.82 -2.45
CA VAL A 184 -20.84 17.24 -3.71
C VAL A 184 -21.79 16.06 -3.47
N GLN A 185 -21.54 15.24 -2.44
CA GLN A 185 -22.37 14.05 -2.13
C GLN A 185 -23.81 14.38 -1.71
N ALA A 186 -24.06 15.57 -1.16
CA ALA A 186 -25.41 16.01 -0.83
C ALA A 186 -26.36 16.04 -2.04
N VAL A 187 -25.80 16.11 -3.26
CA VAL A 187 -26.56 16.19 -4.52
C VAL A 187 -26.82 14.81 -5.14
N ASN A 188 -26.06 13.76 -4.80
CA ASN A 188 -26.06 12.52 -5.58
C ASN A 188 -25.97 11.24 -4.75
N LYS A 189 -27.11 10.82 -4.18
CA LYS A 189 -27.26 9.53 -3.48
C LYS A 189 -27.22 8.29 -4.40
N HIS A 190 -27.13 8.44 -5.73
CA HIS A 190 -27.36 7.36 -6.70
C HIS A 190 -26.21 7.11 -7.68
N TRP A 191 -25.05 7.75 -7.51
CA TRP A 191 -23.93 7.55 -8.43
C TRP A 191 -23.05 6.36 -8.00
N ILE A 192 -22.89 5.39 -8.91
CA ILE A 192 -22.00 4.23 -8.76
C ILE A 192 -20.76 4.50 -9.62
N PRO A 193 -19.53 4.35 -9.07
CA PRO A 193 -18.32 4.52 -9.87
C PRO A 193 -18.23 3.51 -11.00
N ASN A 194 -17.84 3.99 -12.19
CA ASN A 194 -17.55 3.13 -13.33
C ASN A 194 -16.23 2.36 -13.08
N PRO A 195 -16.23 1.01 -13.08
CA PRO A 195 -15.07 0.20 -12.69
C PRO A 195 -14.02 0.02 -13.82
N PHE A 196 -14.05 0.82 -14.88
CA PHE A 196 -13.20 0.66 -16.06
C PHE A 196 -12.17 1.78 -16.20
#